data_AF-A0A3N1XRT1-F1
#
_entry.id   AF-A0A3N1XRT1-F1
#
_cell.length_a   1.000
_cell.length_b   1.000
_cell.length_c   1.000
_cell.angle_alpha   90.00
_cell.angle_beta   90.00
_cell.angle_gamma   90.00
#
_symmetry.space_group_name_H-M   'P 1'
#
loop_
_entity.id
_entity.type
_entity.pdbx_description
1 polymer ?
#
loop_
_entity_poly.entity_id
_entity_poly.type
_entity_poly.pdbx_seq_one_letter_code
_entity_poly.pdbx_strand_id
1 'polypeptide(L)'
;MQIDAAPLHGLPMDDAQPRWMKSSWRRLPFALRYAIDVGEDHRRGCLGIGAVTEVATLAAALSLPTSTIGPVSLGGSTEIEALLGTGLVNAVYDVDGSPWGNRVGTVPLAPLEAVVSARSLDAGIARADRLAGYASRSVLMPDGAAVSDQDLAMADLYGIGVRQGSSAAESVLLCPPGELQVDRVTAEWWAFCEGLYAEHLTVAGFVRAQRSSLNQLWTSAGGLSPGR
;
A
#
# COMPACT_ATOMS: atom_id res chain seq x y z
N MET A 1 -18.23 -1.13 0.68
CA MET A 1 -16.83 -1.22 0.19
C MET A 1 -16.59 -2.68 -0.15
N GLN A 2 -16.65 -3.04 -1.43
CA GLN A 2 -16.37 -4.40 -1.86
C GLN A 2 -14.84 -4.51 -1.97
N ILE A 3 -14.25 -5.30 -1.08
CA ILE A 3 -12.81 -5.59 -1.07
C ILE A 3 -12.63 -6.85 -1.89
N ASP A 4 -12.24 -6.71 -3.15
CA ASP A 4 -11.81 -7.87 -3.93
C ASP A 4 -10.41 -8.27 -3.45
N ALA A 5 -10.30 -9.44 -2.83
CA ALA A 5 -9.03 -10.02 -2.42
C ALA A 5 -8.24 -10.42 -3.67
N ALA A 6 -7.29 -9.57 -4.08
CA ALA A 6 -6.32 -9.96 -5.09
C ALA A 6 -5.48 -11.15 -4.57
N PRO A 7 -5.02 -12.07 -5.45
CA PRO A 7 -4.14 -13.16 -5.04
C PRO A 7 -2.88 -12.61 -4.36
N LEU A 8 -2.24 -13.43 -3.53
CA LEU A 8 -0.91 -13.19 -2.96
C LEU A 8 0.14 -13.02 -4.08
N HIS A 9 0.15 -11.86 -4.74
CA HIS A 9 1.28 -11.43 -5.54
C HIS A 9 2.21 -10.70 -4.58
N GLY A 10 3.09 -11.47 -3.93
CA GLY A 10 4.25 -10.88 -3.27
C GLY A 10 4.99 -10.06 -4.33
N LEU A 11 5.09 -8.75 -4.13
CA LEU A 11 5.89 -7.89 -4.98
C LEU A 11 7.36 -8.28 -4.77
N PRO A 12 8.08 -8.82 -5.77
CA PRO A 12 9.52 -8.95 -5.66
C PRO A 12 10.10 -7.53 -5.71
N MET A 13 10.57 -7.02 -4.58
CA MET A 13 11.28 -5.73 -4.56
C MET A 13 12.70 -5.92 -5.08
N ASP A 14 13.00 -5.28 -6.21
CA ASP A 14 14.34 -5.14 -6.79
C ASP A 14 15.19 -4.14 -5.97
N ASP A 15 16.52 -4.29 -6.01
CA ASP A 15 17.49 -3.62 -5.12
C ASP A 15 17.71 -2.12 -5.42
N ALA A 16 17.13 -1.59 -6.50
CA ALA A 16 17.30 -0.19 -6.91
C ALA A 16 16.14 0.68 -6.40
N GLN A 17 16.35 1.44 -5.31
CA GLN A 17 15.30 2.25 -4.67
C GLN A 17 15.54 3.77 -4.63
N PRO A 18 14.47 4.59 -4.71
CA PRO A 18 14.53 6.05 -4.83
C PRO A 18 14.94 6.79 -3.55
N ARG A 19 15.46 8.01 -3.74
CA ARG A 19 16.40 8.72 -2.84
C ARG A 19 15.79 9.53 -1.68
N TRP A 20 14.47 9.56 -1.48
CA TRP A 20 13.81 10.70 -0.80
C TRP A 20 13.17 10.47 0.59
N MET A 21 13.42 9.38 1.35
CA MET A 21 12.90 9.29 2.75
C MET A 21 13.67 8.35 3.72
N LYS A 22 13.76 8.76 5.00
CA LYS A 22 14.57 8.16 6.08
C LYS A 22 13.86 7.07 6.92
N SER A 23 12.67 6.59 6.56
CA SER A 23 11.90 5.65 7.40
C SER A 23 12.44 4.21 7.32
N SER A 24 12.62 3.57 8.47
CA SER A 24 13.34 2.31 8.69
C SER A 24 12.69 1.04 8.11
N TRP A 25 11.51 1.15 7.51
CA TRP A 25 10.71 0.01 7.03
C TRP A 25 10.95 -0.39 5.56
N ARG A 26 11.45 0.51 4.69
CA ARG A 26 11.71 0.20 3.25
C ARG A 26 12.89 -0.73 2.99
N ARG A 27 13.75 -0.99 4.00
CA ARG A 27 14.89 -1.92 3.90
C ARG A 27 14.59 -3.35 4.36
N LEU A 28 13.32 -3.63 4.65
CA LEU A 28 12.90 -4.94 5.14
C LEU A 28 12.28 -5.69 3.97
N PRO A 29 12.84 -6.83 3.55
CA PRO A 29 12.10 -7.71 2.66
C PRO A 29 10.90 -8.26 3.43
N PHE A 30 9.69 -7.88 3.01
CA PHE A 30 8.44 -8.44 3.49
C PHE A 30 7.49 -8.69 2.32
N ALA A 31 6.63 -9.68 2.45
CA ALA A 31 5.48 -9.86 1.57
C ALA A 31 4.29 -9.10 2.16
N LEU A 32 3.47 -8.48 1.32
CA LEU A 32 2.30 -7.73 1.77
C LEU A 32 1.02 -8.30 1.16
N ARG A 33 0.02 -8.52 2.00
CA ARG A 33 -1.38 -8.65 1.58
C ARG A 33 -2.06 -7.29 1.75
N TYR A 34 -2.80 -6.87 0.75
CA TYR A 34 -3.50 -5.59 0.73
C TYR A 34 -4.82 -5.67 -0.02
N ALA A 35 -5.66 -4.66 0.17
CA ALA A 35 -6.90 -4.41 -0.55
C ALA A 35 -6.79 -3.10 -1.34
N ILE A 36 -7.32 -3.05 -2.56
CA ILE A 36 -7.37 -1.83 -3.37
C ILE A 36 -8.75 -1.19 -3.22
N ASP A 37 -8.78 0.13 -3.07
CA ASP A 37 -10.00 0.91 -3.27
C ASP A 37 -10.19 1.11 -4.79
N VAL A 38 -11.00 0.22 -5.39
CA VAL A 38 -11.26 0.22 -6.83
C VAL A 38 -11.87 1.54 -7.31
N GLY A 39 -12.64 2.23 -6.46
CA GLY A 39 -13.24 3.51 -6.82
C GLY A 39 -12.18 4.60 -6.95
N GLU A 40 -11.25 4.65 -6.00
CA GLU A 40 -10.13 5.59 -6.02
C GLU A 40 -9.11 5.26 -7.12
N ASP A 41 -8.76 3.99 -7.31
CA ASP A 41 -7.89 3.53 -8.41
C ASP A 41 -8.47 3.94 -9.78
N HIS A 42 -9.77 3.69 -9.99
CA HIS A 42 -10.45 4.11 -11.21
C HIS A 42 -10.45 5.63 -11.38
N ARG A 43 -10.79 6.39 -10.31
CA ARG A 43 -10.81 7.86 -10.34
C ARG A 43 -9.44 8.42 -10.71
N ARG A 44 -8.38 7.90 -10.09
CA ARG A 44 -6.99 8.28 -10.41
C ARG A 44 -6.60 7.91 -11.83
N GLY A 45 -7.00 6.74 -12.30
CA GLY A 45 -6.82 6.30 -13.68
C GLY A 45 -7.45 7.25 -14.69
N CYS A 46 -8.69 7.69 -14.46
CA CYS A 46 -9.37 8.67 -15.32
C CYS A 46 -8.71 10.05 -15.32
N LEU A 47 -8.10 10.45 -14.21
CA LEU A 47 -7.46 11.75 -14.05
C LEU A 47 -5.96 11.73 -14.38
N GLY A 48 -5.37 10.56 -14.67
CA GLY A 48 -3.93 10.41 -14.88
C GLY A 48 -3.09 10.68 -13.62
N ILE A 49 -3.66 10.49 -12.44
CA ILE A 49 -3.02 10.76 -11.15
C ILE A 49 -2.27 9.51 -10.67
N GLY A 50 -1.01 9.68 -10.30
CA GLY A 50 -0.18 8.63 -9.72
C GLY A 50 -0.37 8.45 -8.21
N ALA A 51 0.65 7.86 -7.57
CA ALA A 51 0.76 7.85 -6.12
C ALA A 51 1.21 9.23 -5.60
N VAL A 52 0.68 9.64 -4.46
CA VAL A 52 1.02 10.91 -3.78
C VAL A 52 1.71 10.57 -2.46
N THR A 53 3.03 10.56 -2.45
CA THR A 53 3.81 9.99 -1.34
C THR A 53 4.38 11.03 -0.38
N GLU A 54 4.24 12.32 -0.69
CA GLU A 54 4.74 13.41 0.16
C GLU A 54 3.84 13.59 1.38
N VAL A 55 4.40 13.36 2.58
CA VAL A 55 3.67 13.41 3.86
C VAL A 55 3.06 14.78 4.11
N ALA A 56 3.78 15.87 3.78
CA ALA A 56 3.27 17.22 3.97
C ALA A 56 2.02 17.47 3.12
N THR A 57 2.00 16.97 1.88
CA THR A 57 0.84 17.07 0.98
C THR A 57 -0.35 16.26 1.49
N LEU A 58 -0.11 15.04 1.99
CA LEU A 58 -1.17 14.21 2.58
C LEU A 58 -1.68 14.80 3.90
N ALA A 59 -0.82 15.40 4.71
CA ALA A 59 -1.21 16.12 5.92
C ALA A 59 -2.10 17.33 5.60
N ALA A 60 -1.75 18.09 4.56
CA ALA A 60 -2.57 19.19 4.07
C ALA A 60 -3.94 18.68 3.60
N ALA A 61 -3.99 17.61 2.80
CA ALA A 61 -5.24 17.00 2.37
C ALA A 61 -6.10 16.52 3.56
N LEU A 62 -5.50 15.86 4.56
CA LEU A 62 -6.18 15.37 5.76
C LEU A 62 -6.72 16.49 6.66
N SER A 63 -6.21 17.71 6.54
CA SER A 63 -6.73 18.87 7.27
C SER A 63 -8.05 19.39 6.69
N LEU A 64 -8.38 19.01 5.45
CA LEU A 64 -9.60 19.45 4.77
C LEU A 64 -10.81 18.53 5.06
N PRO A 65 -12.01 19.11 5.18
CA PRO A 65 -13.24 18.34 5.27
C PRO A 65 -13.49 17.50 4.00
N THR A 66 -14.25 16.41 4.12
CA THR A 66 -14.59 15.54 2.98
C THR A 66 -15.93 15.86 2.33
N SER A 67 -16.94 16.23 3.13
CA SER A 67 -18.33 16.44 2.68
C SER A 67 -18.75 17.91 2.57
N THR A 68 -17.92 18.83 3.05
CA THR A 68 -18.16 20.28 3.01
C THR A 68 -16.91 20.98 2.49
N ILE A 69 -17.04 22.25 2.12
CA ILE A 69 -15.90 23.11 1.78
C ILE A 69 -15.45 23.83 3.05
N GLY A 70 -14.13 23.87 3.30
CA GLY A 70 -13.51 24.61 4.40
C GLY A 70 -12.29 25.41 3.94
N PRO A 71 -11.75 26.30 4.80
CA PRO A 71 -10.58 27.09 4.46
C PRO A 71 -9.35 26.19 4.24
N VAL A 72 -8.55 26.49 3.21
CA VAL A 72 -7.29 25.79 2.95
C VAL A 72 -6.14 26.55 3.64
N SER A 73 -5.69 26.03 4.78
CA SER A 73 -4.62 26.65 5.58
C SER A 73 -3.23 26.24 5.08
N LEU A 74 -2.82 26.75 3.92
CA LEU A 74 -1.47 26.59 3.35
C LEU A 74 -0.75 27.94 3.28
N GLY A 75 0.59 27.91 3.30
CA GLY A 75 1.45 29.09 3.44
C GLY A 75 1.58 29.96 2.19
N GLY A 76 1.12 29.49 1.02
CA GLY A 76 1.15 30.27 -0.22
C GLY A 76 0.52 29.59 -1.44
N SER A 77 0.35 30.35 -2.54
CA SER A 77 -0.30 29.91 -3.78
C SER A 77 0.38 28.70 -4.42
N THR A 78 1.70 28.62 -4.41
CA THR A 78 2.46 27.48 -4.97
C THR A 78 2.16 26.18 -4.23
N GLU A 79 1.98 26.21 -2.90
CA GLU A 79 1.64 25.02 -2.12
C GLU A 79 0.21 24.55 -2.42
N ILE A 80 -0.71 25.49 -2.64
CA ILE A 80 -2.09 25.21 -3.03
C ILE A 80 -2.14 24.62 -4.44
N GLU A 81 -1.42 25.21 -5.41
CA GLU A 81 -1.32 24.66 -6.76
C GLU A 81 -0.71 23.26 -6.78
N ALA A 82 0.33 23.02 -5.97
CA ALA A 82 0.92 21.69 -5.82
C ALA A 82 -0.08 20.69 -5.22
N LEU A 83 -0.85 21.10 -4.20
CA LEU A 83 -1.89 20.27 -3.61
C LEU A 83 -3.01 19.96 -4.62
N LEU A 84 -3.45 20.95 -5.40
CA LEU A 84 -4.46 20.76 -6.44
C LEU A 84 -3.97 19.85 -7.56
N GLY A 85 -2.70 19.97 -7.94
CA GLY A 85 -2.06 19.09 -8.92
C GLY A 85 -2.06 17.61 -8.52
N THR A 86 -2.26 17.28 -7.24
CA THR A 86 -2.41 15.89 -6.79
C THR A 86 -3.78 15.29 -7.09
N GLY A 87 -4.79 16.13 -7.35
CA GLY A 87 -6.19 15.74 -7.47
C GLY A 87 -6.76 14.98 -6.26
N LEU A 88 -6.13 15.12 -5.08
CA LEU A 88 -6.70 14.67 -3.79
C LEU A 88 -7.68 15.68 -3.21
N VAL A 89 -7.67 16.91 -3.72
CA VAL A 89 -8.39 18.06 -3.18
C VAL A 89 -9.04 18.82 -4.32
N ASN A 90 -10.26 19.30 -4.09
CA ASN A 90 -10.85 20.36 -4.89
C ASN A 90 -10.68 21.67 -4.13
N ALA A 91 -10.42 22.77 -4.85
CA ALA A 91 -10.50 24.10 -4.29
C ALA A 91 -11.26 25.06 -5.21
N VAL A 92 -11.82 26.08 -4.57
CA VAL A 92 -12.41 27.29 -5.15
C VAL A 92 -11.78 28.48 -4.45
N TYR A 93 -11.83 29.65 -5.09
CA TYR A 93 -11.37 30.89 -4.48
C TYR A 93 -12.58 31.76 -4.15
N ASP A 94 -12.58 32.39 -2.99
CA ASP A 94 -13.61 33.37 -2.65
C ASP A 94 -13.36 34.72 -3.36
N VAL A 95 -14.23 35.69 -3.10
CA VAL A 95 -14.16 37.03 -3.72
C VAL A 95 -12.88 37.79 -3.37
N ASP A 96 -12.28 37.47 -2.22
CA ASP A 96 -11.04 38.08 -1.73
C ASP A 96 -9.80 37.28 -2.20
N GLY A 97 -10.00 36.22 -2.98
CA GLY A 97 -8.95 35.36 -3.50
C GLY A 97 -8.42 34.34 -2.49
N SER A 98 -9.13 34.09 -1.39
CA SER A 98 -8.74 33.08 -0.41
C SER A 98 -9.19 31.69 -0.85
N PRO A 99 -8.35 30.65 -0.68
CA PRO A 99 -8.66 29.29 -1.10
C PRO A 99 -9.58 28.56 -0.11
N TRP A 100 -10.62 27.93 -0.64
CA TRP A 100 -11.58 27.10 0.07
C TRP A 100 -11.69 25.76 -0.64
N GLY A 101 -11.62 24.65 0.09
CA GLY A 101 -11.56 23.33 -0.52
C GLY A 101 -12.07 22.19 0.34
N ASN A 102 -12.12 21.02 -0.29
CA ASN A 102 -12.48 19.78 0.36
C ASN A 102 -11.59 18.65 -0.17
N ARG A 103 -11.35 17.64 0.69
CA ARG A 103 -10.64 16.43 0.30
C ARG A 103 -11.60 15.51 -0.46
N VAL A 104 -11.21 15.12 -1.67
CA VAL A 104 -11.94 14.19 -2.53
C VAL A 104 -11.23 12.86 -2.73
N GLY A 105 -9.91 12.82 -2.55
CA GLY A 105 -9.13 11.59 -2.60
C GLY A 105 -9.25 10.79 -1.30
N THR A 106 -9.29 9.46 -1.46
CA THR A 106 -9.19 8.49 -0.36
C THR A 106 -7.87 7.73 -0.43
N VAL A 107 -7.62 6.89 0.57
CA VAL A 107 -6.46 6.02 0.59
C VAL A 107 -6.67 4.95 -0.49
N PRO A 108 -5.77 4.83 -1.49
CA PRO A 108 -6.01 3.98 -2.65
C PRO A 108 -5.85 2.47 -2.34
N LEU A 109 -5.17 2.15 -1.23
CA LEU A 109 -4.80 0.79 -0.87
C LEU A 109 -4.76 0.64 0.65
N ALA A 110 -5.45 -0.37 1.18
CA ALA A 110 -5.44 -0.71 2.60
C ALA A 110 -4.51 -1.92 2.85
N PRO A 111 -3.41 -1.77 3.61
CA PRO A 111 -2.57 -2.89 4.00
C PRO A 111 -3.33 -3.81 4.96
N LEU A 112 -3.34 -5.11 4.66
CA LEU A 112 -4.02 -6.11 5.47
C LEU A 112 -3.03 -6.86 6.36
N GLU A 113 -1.91 -7.31 5.81
CA GLU A 113 -0.90 -8.05 6.57
C GLU A 113 0.47 -7.99 5.92
N ALA A 114 1.49 -7.65 6.69
CA ALA A 114 2.89 -7.76 6.30
C ALA A 114 3.52 -9.03 6.89
N VAL A 115 4.16 -9.83 6.04
CA VAL A 115 4.80 -11.09 6.41
C VAL A 115 6.30 -10.97 6.22
N VAL A 116 7.06 -11.06 7.31
CA VAL A 116 8.52 -10.98 7.31
C VAL A 116 9.11 -12.37 7.42
N SER A 117 10.01 -12.74 6.50
CA SER A 117 10.74 -14.01 6.60
C SER A 117 11.94 -13.90 7.54
N ALA A 118 12.12 -14.87 8.43
CA ALA A 118 13.26 -14.91 9.34
C ALA A 118 13.71 -16.36 9.66
N ARG A 119 14.99 -16.53 10.01
CA ARG A 119 15.54 -17.81 10.48
C ARG A 119 15.48 -17.98 12.00
N SER A 120 15.18 -16.90 12.71
CA SER A 120 15.06 -16.81 14.16
C SER A 120 13.83 -15.96 14.46
N LEU A 121 13.02 -16.39 15.43
CA LEU A 121 11.79 -15.67 15.75
C LEU A 121 12.10 -14.29 16.32
N ASP A 122 13.07 -14.13 17.23
CA ASP A 122 13.48 -12.83 17.76
C ASP A 122 13.87 -11.84 16.67
N ALA A 123 14.66 -12.28 15.70
CA ALA A 123 15.04 -11.46 14.55
C ALA A 123 13.83 -11.13 13.67
N GLY A 124 12.88 -12.06 13.54
CA GLY A 124 11.61 -11.85 12.86
C GLY A 124 10.74 -10.82 13.55
N ILE A 125 10.53 -10.94 14.86
CA ILE A 125 9.78 -10.03 15.72
C ILE A 125 10.37 -8.63 15.63
N ALA A 126 11.68 -8.47 15.80
CA ALA A 126 12.34 -7.16 15.72
C ALA A 126 12.20 -6.47 14.35
N ARG A 127 12.09 -7.26 13.26
CA ARG A 127 11.85 -6.72 11.91
C ARG A 127 10.38 -6.39 11.70
N ALA A 128 9.49 -7.31 12.05
CA ALA A 128 8.05 -7.11 12.01
C ALA A 128 7.66 -5.88 12.83
N ASP A 129 8.30 -5.64 13.97
CA ASP A 129 7.97 -4.53 14.85
C ASP A 129 8.12 -3.15 14.19
N ARG A 130 9.01 -3.01 13.21
CA ARG A 130 9.18 -1.77 12.43
C ARG A 130 7.96 -1.42 11.57
N LEU A 131 7.06 -2.38 11.37
CA LEU A 131 5.78 -2.20 10.66
C LEU A 131 4.62 -1.95 11.64
N ALA A 132 4.91 -1.76 12.94
CA ALA A 132 3.92 -1.35 13.93
C ALA A 132 3.19 -0.09 13.46
N GLY A 133 1.86 -0.11 13.54
CA GLY A 133 1.02 1.01 13.13
C GLY A 133 0.77 1.12 11.64
N TYR A 134 1.37 0.25 10.79
CA TYR A 134 1.17 0.28 9.34
C TYR A 134 0.32 -0.88 8.82
N ALA A 135 0.53 -2.10 9.32
CA ALA A 135 -0.23 -3.30 8.95
C ALA A 135 -0.33 -4.26 10.15
N SER A 136 -1.22 -5.25 10.09
CA SER A 136 -1.03 -6.48 10.89
C SER A 136 0.25 -7.17 10.43
N ARG A 137 0.92 -7.90 11.34
CA ARG A 137 2.30 -8.35 11.12
C ARG A 137 2.44 -9.82 11.46
N SER A 138 3.12 -10.57 10.60
CA SER A 138 3.48 -11.95 10.87
C SER A 138 4.94 -12.23 10.55
N VAL A 139 5.52 -13.21 11.24
CA VAL A 139 6.82 -13.80 10.90
C VAL A 139 6.60 -15.14 10.22
N LEU A 140 7.24 -15.34 9.07
CA LEU A 140 7.34 -16.63 8.41
C LEU A 140 8.68 -17.28 8.78
N MET A 141 8.59 -18.36 9.53
CA MET A 141 9.70 -19.23 9.91
C MET A 141 9.84 -20.38 8.91
N PRO A 142 11.06 -20.85 8.60
CA PRO A 142 11.25 -21.99 7.71
C PRO A 142 10.68 -23.27 8.31
N ASP A 143 10.30 -24.21 7.44
CA ASP A 143 9.86 -25.54 7.86
C ASP A 143 10.89 -26.22 8.77
N GLY A 144 10.39 -26.84 9.84
CA GLY A 144 11.22 -27.53 10.84
C GLY A 144 11.96 -26.62 11.82
N ALA A 145 11.85 -25.29 11.72
CA ALA A 145 12.28 -24.38 12.79
C ALA A 145 11.64 -24.77 14.14
N ALA A 146 12.47 -24.84 15.19
CA ALA A 146 11.98 -25.01 16.55
C ALA A 146 11.37 -23.68 17.03
N VAL A 147 10.08 -23.69 17.34
CA VAL A 147 9.34 -22.56 17.93
C VAL A 147 8.75 -23.07 19.22
N SER A 148 9.15 -22.49 20.35
CA SER A 148 8.67 -22.89 21.68
C SER A 148 7.37 -22.16 22.07
N ASP A 149 6.68 -22.65 23.10
CA ASP A 149 5.51 -21.94 23.64
C ASP A 149 5.86 -20.55 24.18
N GLN A 150 7.08 -20.38 24.72
CA GLN A 150 7.58 -19.09 25.17
C GLN A 150 7.77 -18.10 24.01
N ASP A 151 8.26 -18.60 22.87
CA ASP A 151 8.41 -17.84 21.63
C ASP A 151 7.06 -17.35 21.10
N LEU A 152 6.05 -18.24 21.10
CA LEU A 152 4.68 -17.90 20.71
C LEU A 152 4.03 -16.90 21.66
N ALA A 153 4.21 -17.08 22.98
CA ALA A 153 3.69 -16.14 23.98
C ALA A 153 4.30 -14.73 23.83
N MET A 154 5.59 -14.66 23.48
CA MET A 154 6.26 -13.40 23.18
C MET A 154 5.72 -12.77 21.90
N ALA A 155 5.52 -13.53 20.83
CA ALA A 155 4.95 -13.01 19.59
C ALA A 155 3.52 -12.46 19.79
N ASP A 156 2.69 -13.19 20.53
CA ASP A 156 1.32 -12.79 20.89
C ASP A 156 1.30 -11.50 21.72
N LEU A 157 2.22 -11.35 22.68
CA LEU A 157 2.37 -10.11 23.46
C LEU A 157 2.60 -8.87 22.58
N TYR A 158 3.30 -9.03 21.45
CA TYR A 158 3.52 -7.95 20.47
C TYR A 158 2.43 -7.89 19.39
N GLY A 159 1.42 -8.75 19.43
CA GLY A 159 0.40 -8.89 18.40
C GLY A 159 0.98 -9.29 17.04
N ILE A 160 2.05 -10.09 17.04
CA ILE A 160 2.75 -10.56 15.83
C ILE A 160 2.38 -12.02 15.60
N GLY A 161 1.84 -12.32 14.42
CA GLY A 161 1.52 -13.68 14.03
C GLY A 161 2.78 -14.49 13.73
N VAL A 162 2.69 -15.82 13.89
CA VAL A 162 3.78 -16.74 13.57
C VAL A 162 3.27 -17.79 12.61
N ARG A 163 3.98 -17.94 11.49
CA ARG A 163 3.74 -18.95 10.46
C ARG A 163 4.98 -19.80 10.29
N GLN A 164 4.78 -21.06 9.97
CA GLN A 164 5.85 -21.98 9.62
C GLN A 164 5.60 -22.55 8.24
N GLY A 165 6.57 -22.43 7.34
CA GLY A 165 6.35 -22.78 5.95
C GLY A 165 7.43 -22.29 5.00
N SER A 166 7.20 -22.58 3.73
CA SER A 166 7.81 -21.89 2.61
C SER A 166 6.87 -20.79 2.10
N SER A 167 7.41 -19.73 1.53
CA SER A 167 6.61 -18.72 0.83
C SER A 167 5.96 -19.26 -0.45
N ALA A 168 6.44 -20.38 -0.98
CA ALA A 168 5.93 -21.02 -2.19
C ALA A 168 4.88 -22.12 -1.91
N ALA A 169 4.69 -22.51 -0.65
CA ALA A 169 3.76 -23.55 -0.23
C ALA A 169 2.81 -23.00 0.84
N GLU A 170 1.77 -23.77 1.18
CA GLU A 170 0.88 -23.40 2.27
C GLU A 170 1.64 -23.40 3.60
N SER A 171 1.63 -22.28 4.32
CA SER A 171 2.26 -22.15 5.63
C SER A 171 1.27 -22.48 6.74
N VAL A 172 1.72 -23.20 7.77
CA VAL A 172 0.94 -23.47 8.98
C VAL A 172 0.93 -22.23 9.87
N LEU A 173 -0.26 -21.78 10.28
CA LEU A 173 -0.41 -20.70 11.25
C LEU A 173 -0.26 -21.26 12.67
N LEU A 174 0.76 -20.80 13.38
CA LEU A 174 1.04 -21.19 14.78
C LEU A 174 0.43 -20.18 15.77
N CYS A 175 0.46 -18.90 15.42
CA CYS A 175 -0.13 -17.81 16.20
C CYS A 175 -0.74 -16.79 15.22
N PRO A 176 -2.02 -16.39 15.40
CA PRO A 176 -2.65 -15.38 14.54
C PRO A 176 -2.03 -14.00 14.79
N PRO A 177 -1.90 -13.15 13.76
CA PRO A 177 -1.48 -11.76 13.97
C PRO A 177 -2.58 -10.96 14.68
N GLY A 178 -2.17 -10.00 15.49
CA GLY A 178 -3.08 -9.02 16.07
C GLY A 178 -3.72 -8.15 14.98
N GLU A 179 -4.98 -7.78 15.19
CA GLU A 179 -5.68 -6.87 14.30
C GLU A 179 -5.10 -5.46 14.42
N LEU A 180 -4.81 -4.82 13.28
CA LEU A 180 -4.51 -3.40 13.26
C LEU A 180 -5.81 -2.60 13.33
N GLN A 181 -6.06 -1.97 14.46
CA GLN A 181 -7.14 -1.00 14.62
C GLN A 181 -6.63 0.39 14.20
N VAL A 182 -6.94 0.82 12.98
CA VAL A 182 -6.63 2.17 12.50
C VAL A 182 -7.79 3.10 12.87
N ASP A 183 -7.77 3.63 14.08
CA ASP A 183 -8.80 4.56 14.56
C ASP A 183 -8.80 5.89 13.79
N ARG A 184 -7.62 6.29 13.29
CA ARG A 184 -7.44 7.53 12.52
C ARG A 184 -6.38 7.35 11.45
N VAL A 185 -6.73 7.75 10.22
CA VAL A 185 -5.78 7.86 9.11
C VAL A 185 -4.83 9.02 9.40
N THR A 186 -3.54 8.72 9.55
CA THR A 186 -2.47 9.71 9.65
C THR A 186 -1.83 9.95 8.28
N ALA A 187 -1.11 11.07 8.13
CA ALA A 187 -0.42 11.38 6.89
C ALA A 187 0.69 10.37 6.59
N GLU A 188 1.38 9.89 7.63
CA GLU A 188 2.44 8.89 7.52
C GLU A 188 1.89 7.52 7.11
N TRP A 189 0.75 7.11 7.69
CA TRP A 189 0.10 5.86 7.31
C TRP A 189 -0.44 5.93 5.87
N TRP A 190 -1.05 7.05 5.49
CA TRP A 190 -1.48 7.25 4.12
C TRP A 190 -0.27 7.27 3.16
N ALA A 191 0.84 7.92 3.51
CA ALA A 191 2.06 7.91 2.70
C ALA A 191 2.64 6.49 2.52
N PHE A 192 2.55 5.65 3.55
CA PHE A 192 2.89 4.23 3.45
C PHE A 192 2.01 3.52 2.41
N CYS A 193 0.69 3.72 2.49
CA CYS A 193 -0.26 3.15 1.52
C CYS A 193 -0.03 3.64 0.08
N GLU A 194 0.31 4.92 -0.09
CA GLU A 194 0.65 5.52 -1.38
C GLU A 194 1.95 4.94 -1.95
N GLY A 195 2.93 4.66 -1.09
CA GLY A 195 4.14 3.95 -1.48
C GLY A 195 3.85 2.56 -2.04
N LEU A 196 2.98 1.81 -1.36
CA LEU A 196 2.53 0.48 -1.82
C LEU A 196 1.72 0.56 -3.11
N TYR A 197 0.88 1.58 -3.24
CA TYR A 197 0.10 1.84 -4.45
C TYR A 197 1.01 2.16 -5.65
N ALA A 198 2.11 2.90 -5.45
CA ALA A 198 3.10 3.15 -6.51
C ALA A 198 3.74 1.84 -7.03
N GLU A 199 4.08 0.92 -6.12
CA GLU A 199 4.61 -0.39 -6.48
C GLU A 199 3.56 -1.25 -7.19
N HIS A 200 2.31 -1.21 -6.71
CA HIS A 200 1.18 -1.86 -7.37
C HIS A 200 1.01 -1.38 -8.81
N LEU A 201 0.99 -0.06 -9.05
CA LEU A 201 0.87 0.53 -10.38
C LEU A 201 2.01 0.09 -11.31
N THR A 202 3.22 -0.05 -10.78
CA THR A 202 4.39 -0.52 -11.53
C THR A 202 4.20 -1.96 -12.00
N VAL A 203 3.79 -2.86 -11.10
CA VAL A 203 3.55 -4.28 -11.44
C VAL A 203 2.33 -4.43 -12.34
N ALA A 204 1.24 -3.69 -12.09
CA ALA A 204 0.06 -3.70 -12.95
C ALA A 204 0.39 -3.20 -14.37
N GLY A 205 1.21 -2.15 -14.48
CA GLY A 205 1.71 -1.64 -15.75
C GLY A 205 2.51 -2.68 -16.53
N PHE A 206 3.41 -3.39 -15.85
CA PHE A 206 4.19 -4.49 -16.45
C PHE A 206 3.27 -5.61 -16.98
N VAL A 207 2.30 -6.06 -16.18
CA VAL A 207 1.35 -7.10 -16.58
C VAL A 207 0.49 -6.67 -17.78
N ARG A 208 0.03 -5.42 -17.82
CA ARG A 208 -0.72 -4.87 -18.97
C ARG A 208 0.14 -4.81 -20.24
N ALA A 209 1.41 -4.42 -20.13
CA ALA A 209 2.33 -4.37 -21.26
C ALA A 209 2.61 -5.77 -21.84
N GLN A 210 2.82 -6.78 -20.98
CA GLN A 210 2.99 -8.17 -21.42
C GLN A 210 1.75 -8.72 -22.11
N ARG A 211 0.55 -8.50 -21.55
CA ARG A 211 -0.71 -8.91 -22.19
C ARG A 211 -0.92 -8.25 -23.55
N SER A 212 -0.62 -6.96 -23.66
CA SER A 212 -0.73 -6.24 -24.94
C SER A 212 0.23 -6.79 -25.98
N SER A 213 1.46 -7.13 -25.58
CA SER A 213 2.47 -7.76 -26.45
C SER A 213 2.02 -9.15 -26.92
N LEU A 214 1.45 -9.96 -26.01
CA LEU A 214 0.91 -11.30 -26.35
C LEU A 214 -0.29 -11.21 -27.32
N ASN A 215 -1.19 -10.25 -27.12
CA ASN A 215 -2.31 -10.03 -28.03
C ASN A 215 -1.86 -9.54 -29.42
N GLN A 216 -0.79 -8.73 -29.49
CA GLN A 216 -0.18 -8.32 -30.76
C GLN A 216 0.50 -9.49 -31.49
N LEU A 217 1.16 -10.39 -30.76
CA LEU A 217 1.74 -11.61 -31.34
C LEU A 217 0.66 -12.56 -31.86
N TRP A 218 -0.46 -12.72 -31.15
CA TRP A 218 -1.60 -13.52 -31.61
C TRP A 218 -2.29 -12.96 -32.86
N THR A 219 -2.42 -11.63 -32.95
CA THR A 219 -3.03 -10.98 -34.13
C THR A 219 -2.10 -10.96 -35.34
N SER A 220 -0.77 -10.90 -35.14
CA SER A 220 0.22 -10.94 -36.22
C SER A 220 0.56 -12.36 -36.72
N ALA A 221 0.35 -13.39 -35.89
CA ALA A 221 0.59 -14.79 -36.27
C ALA A 221 -0.48 -15.41 -37.18
N GLY A 222 -1.49 -14.64 -37.62
CA GLY A 222 -2.55 -15.12 -38.51
C GLY A 222 -3.50 -16.06 -37.79
N GLY A 223 -4.51 -15.50 -37.13
CA GLY A 223 -5.56 -16.27 -36.47
C GLY A 223 -6.17 -17.30 -37.42
N LEU A 224 -5.90 -18.59 -37.17
CA LEU A 224 -6.67 -19.68 -37.73
C LEU A 224 -8.10 -19.51 -37.24
N SER A 225 -8.95 -18.99 -38.11
CA SER A 225 -10.40 -18.98 -37.91
C SER A 225 -10.83 -20.43 -37.66
N PRO A 226 -11.53 -20.74 -36.55
CA PRO A 226 -12.11 -22.07 -36.40
C PRO A 226 -13.11 -22.25 -37.55
N GLY A 227 -12.82 -23.23 -38.42
CA GLY A 227 -13.66 -23.58 -39.55
C GLY A 227 -15.07 -23.91 -39.09
N ARG A 228 -16.05 -23.37 -39.83
CA ARG A 228 -17.47 -23.71 -39.74
C ARG A 228 -17.73 -25.14 -40.15
#